data_AF-A0A2S9DQX3-F1
#
_entry.id   AF-A0A2S9DQX3-F1
#
_cell.length_a   1.000
_cell.length_b   1.000
_cell.length_c   1.000
_cell.angle_alpha   90.00
_cell.angle_beta   90.00
_cell.angle_gamma   90.00
#
_symmetry.space_group_name_H-M   'P 1'
#
loop_
_entity.id
_entity.type
_entity.pdbx_description
1 polymer ?
#
loop_
_entity_poly.entity_id
_entity_poly.type
_entity_poly.pdbx_seq_one_letter_code
_entity_poly.pdbx_strand_id
1 'polypeptide(L)'
;MIITFNAEVCTSIGNALLTVENFIMPNASEKNTGGSTTDDQPELIIQNLGRPIAEDTVPDGCIGLRHVEYDLTPLLFRSFQQTFALDTVLYLYWNGPTPEDYLVIDDSNVDLLVYPLTMRKESILPAMAKVYCTVEEPAADPVDSNSLTLRIKLNRPGERDPKPGPEFPGHQGLVVFLPEDIEAGAVIDRERAISGVILEVQPYENMEEYDTCRFAWGSELFTHVVTFQEVGRGFQIKVPTQVILDAGSDPYLKMAMQVIDAVGNYPVYAPESDANWSPTQTVAVDLGTHPLEAPFIEQPGEIVDLKKLGDKPQKVLLFLHPEVFGKGDRVHLDWAGRDAENIPVPYREEKVVERTNSFMEFNIPNERLKALGGGISFLSCSLQKARTDDWRVSKKVRLNIRGAASPWRAPQVLEASAGYLDPTLAQVTVSMIAPDGWDASVPIRLVWVGRSTIYTQEYTLLTLPEDRILVFRIEGEQIRRFNHQLTELYYERADHASGRASQRLQLQVGEPLGRLPKARVEGSTVEHQVSVVLPFTETVPGDILTLQWSSSQARTSGPTTLTAETAGLALSIPISVENLKDGEIVKVFYSLSRSGQPTRYSELLVWVKGQ
;
A
#
# COMPACT_ATOMS: atom_id res chain seq x y z
N MET A 1 -35.78 -6.02 2.59
CA MET A 1 -36.10 -6.51 3.94
C MET A 1 -35.10 -5.87 4.87
N ILE A 2 -35.56 -4.90 5.67
CA ILE A 2 -34.71 -4.04 6.51
C ILE A 2 -34.29 -4.87 7.72
N ILE A 3 -33.00 -5.13 7.90
CA ILE A 3 -32.49 -5.79 9.11
C ILE A 3 -31.93 -4.70 10.02
N THR A 4 -32.65 -4.47 11.11
CA THR A 4 -32.32 -3.58 12.22
C THR A 4 -31.19 -4.22 13.05
N PHE A 5 -30.11 -3.49 13.30
CA PHE A 5 -29.13 -3.87 14.32
C PHE A 5 -29.66 -3.47 15.69
N ASN A 6 -29.86 -4.44 16.58
CA ASN A 6 -30.28 -4.21 17.96
C ASN A 6 -29.15 -3.59 18.78
N ALA A 7 -29.45 -2.45 19.40
CA ALA A 7 -28.72 -1.90 20.54
C ALA A 7 -29.48 -2.25 21.84
N GLU A 8 -28.75 -2.24 22.97
CA GLU A 8 -29.17 -2.54 24.36
C GLU A 8 -29.11 -4.03 24.75
N VAL A 9 -28.44 -4.46 25.84
CA VAL A 9 -28.49 -3.96 27.22
C VAL A 9 -27.16 -4.24 27.96
N CYS A 10 -26.61 -3.22 28.64
CA CYS A 10 -26.05 -3.36 30.00
C CYS A 10 -25.88 -1.97 30.63
N THR A 11 -26.79 -1.64 31.55
CA THR A 11 -26.77 -0.41 32.34
C THR A 11 -25.96 -0.61 33.62
N SER A 12 -25.10 0.36 33.90
CA SER A 12 -24.82 0.97 35.22
C SER A 12 -23.37 0.92 35.73
N ILE A 13 -22.87 2.14 35.96
CA ILE A 13 -21.81 2.58 36.88
C ILE A 13 -20.36 2.42 36.41
N GLY A 14 -19.79 3.56 35.98
CA GLY A 14 -18.39 3.92 36.18
C GLY A 14 -17.40 3.37 35.17
N ASN A 15 -17.09 4.14 34.13
CA ASN A 15 -15.72 4.41 33.67
C ASN A 15 -15.75 5.28 32.40
N ALA A 16 -15.46 6.57 32.58
CA ALA A 16 -14.95 7.42 31.51
C ALA A 16 -13.44 7.12 31.41
N LEU A 17 -13.07 6.13 30.59
CA LEU A 17 -11.70 5.76 30.19
C LEU A 17 -11.84 4.42 29.45
N LEU A 18 -12.21 4.43 28.17
CA LEU A 18 -12.16 3.27 27.25
C LEU A 18 -12.68 3.68 25.86
N THR A 19 -11.97 4.59 25.19
CA THR A 19 -12.09 4.81 23.72
C THR A 19 -10.83 5.52 23.22
N VAL A 20 -9.66 4.92 23.45
CA VAL A 20 -8.42 5.27 22.72
C VAL A 20 -7.52 4.05 22.44
N GLU A 21 -7.80 2.88 23.01
CA GLU A 21 -6.98 1.67 22.80
C GLU A 21 -7.17 0.95 21.45
N ASN A 22 -8.08 1.41 20.57
CA ASN A 22 -8.25 0.83 19.24
C ASN A 22 -7.54 1.59 18.12
N PHE A 23 -6.65 2.54 18.43
CA PHE A 23 -5.57 2.86 17.50
C PHE A 23 -4.62 1.67 17.47
N ILE A 24 -4.77 0.82 16.46
CA ILE A 24 -3.81 -0.23 16.14
C ILE A 24 -2.47 0.48 15.87
N MET A 25 -1.60 0.49 16.88
CA MET A 25 -0.17 0.36 16.71
C MET A 25 0.03 -0.90 15.85
N PRO A 26 0.44 -0.81 14.58
CA PRO A 26 0.78 -2.01 13.83
C PRO A 26 2.06 -2.54 14.46
N ASN A 27 1.99 -3.61 15.27
CA ASN A 27 3.12 -4.32 15.91
C ASN A 27 4.48 -3.77 15.47
N ALA A 28 4.92 -2.71 16.14
CA ALA A 28 6.31 -2.29 16.05
C ALA A 28 7.08 -3.52 16.47
N SER A 29 7.95 -4.00 15.57
CA SER A 29 8.92 -5.03 15.89
C SER A 29 9.52 -4.72 17.27
N GLU A 30 9.42 -5.66 18.21
CA GLU A 30 10.16 -5.63 19.47
C GLU A 30 11.67 -5.65 19.14
N LYS A 31 12.21 -4.52 18.71
CA LYS A 31 13.64 -4.24 18.77
C LYS A 31 13.87 -3.61 20.13
N ASN A 32 14.37 -4.45 21.04
CA ASN A 32 15.07 -4.03 22.25
C ASN A 32 16.11 -2.97 21.89
N THR A 33 15.74 -1.70 22.02
CA THR A 33 16.68 -0.58 22.03
C THR A 33 16.32 0.26 23.24
N GLY A 34 17.14 0.13 24.29
CA GLY A 34 17.08 1.03 25.44
C GLY A 34 17.43 2.43 24.97
N GLY A 35 16.40 3.23 24.74
CA GLY A 35 16.45 4.67 24.55
C GLY A 35 15.23 5.25 25.25
N SER A 36 15.46 6.06 26.28
CA SER A 36 14.42 6.78 27.02
C SER A 36 13.69 7.74 26.07
N THR A 37 12.60 7.31 25.43
CA THR A 37 11.61 8.24 24.88
C THR A 37 10.89 8.87 26.07
N THR A 38 11.16 10.14 26.32
CA THR A 38 10.32 10.95 27.21
C THR A 38 8.89 10.92 26.66
N ASP A 39 7.91 10.61 27.51
CA ASP A 39 6.48 10.36 27.24
C ASP A 39 5.72 11.54 26.58
N ASP A 40 6.44 12.59 26.18
CA ASP A 40 5.95 13.88 25.70
C ASP A 40 6.38 14.23 24.26
N GLN A 41 7.22 13.42 23.59
CA GLN A 41 7.64 13.72 22.21
C GLN A 41 6.50 13.42 21.21
N PRO A 42 6.21 14.30 20.24
CA PRO A 42 5.23 14.01 19.18
C PRO A 42 5.74 12.88 18.27
N GLU A 43 4.81 12.04 17.80
CA GLU A 43 5.10 10.85 16.99
C GLU A 43 4.53 10.99 15.57
N LEU A 44 5.42 11.00 14.58
CA LEU A 44 5.11 10.92 13.17
C LEU A 44 4.98 9.46 12.72
N ILE A 45 3.83 9.15 12.13
CA ILE A 45 3.51 7.84 11.55
C ILE A 45 3.09 8.02 10.10
N ILE A 46 3.61 7.18 9.20
CA ILE A 46 3.12 7.07 7.82
C ILE A 46 2.51 5.67 7.69
N GLN A 47 1.22 5.63 7.39
CA GLN A 47 0.48 4.38 7.25
C GLN A 47 0.79 3.69 5.91
N ASN A 48 0.58 2.38 5.86
CA ASN A 48 0.70 1.55 4.65
C ASN A 48 2.08 1.58 3.97
N LEU A 49 3.16 1.83 4.70
CA LEU A 49 4.52 1.64 4.18
C LEU A 49 4.82 0.16 3.94
N GLY A 50 5.60 -0.13 2.90
CA GLY A 50 6.18 -1.46 2.70
C GLY A 50 7.10 -1.81 3.86
N ARG A 51 7.08 -3.08 4.29
CA ARG A 51 8.00 -3.56 5.32
C ARG A 51 9.34 -3.91 4.67
N PRO A 52 10.48 -3.45 5.24
CA PRO A 52 11.79 -3.91 4.82
C PRO A 52 11.88 -5.43 4.94
N ILE A 53 12.62 -6.07 4.05
CA ILE A 53 12.96 -7.48 4.19
C ILE A 53 13.86 -7.69 5.42
N ALA A 54 13.93 -8.90 5.95
CA ALA A 54 14.65 -9.18 7.19
C ALA A 54 16.14 -8.80 7.13
N GLU A 55 16.72 -8.90 5.94
CA GLU A 55 18.11 -8.59 5.63
C GLU A 55 18.40 -7.08 5.55
N ASP A 56 17.41 -6.25 5.19
CA ASP A 56 17.55 -4.79 5.10
C ASP A 56 17.13 -4.14 6.42
N THR A 57 18.10 -3.98 7.32
CA THR A 57 17.84 -3.54 8.70
C THR A 57 17.93 -2.02 8.91
N VAL A 58 18.25 -1.26 7.86
CA VAL A 58 18.49 0.18 7.90
C VAL A 58 17.20 1.01 7.85
N PRO A 59 16.28 0.82 6.87
CA PRO A 59 15.07 1.60 6.81
C PRO A 59 14.05 1.16 7.86
N ASP A 60 13.24 2.11 8.32
CA ASP A 60 12.04 1.87 9.13
C ASP A 60 10.85 1.45 8.24
N GLY A 61 10.89 1.80 6.96
CA GLY A 61 9.85 1.47 5.98
C GLY A 61 10.28 1.68 4.54
N CYS A 62 9.50 1.14 3.60
CA CYS A 62 9.78 1.17 2.17
C CYS A 62 8.66 1.86 1.39
N ILE A 63 9.05 2.63 0.37
CA ILE A 63 8.17 3.28 -0.60
C ILE A 63 8.55 2.79 -2.00
N GLY A 64 7.72 1.89 -2.53
CA GLY A 64 7.70 1.49 -3.94
C GLY A 64 6.67 2.23 -4.79
N LEU A 65 6.61 1.90 -6.07
CA LEU A 65 5.75 2.51 -7.09
C LEU A 65 4.27 2.61 -6.71
N ARG A 66 3.76 1.64 -5.94
CA ARG A 66 2.34 1.59 -5.52
C ARG A 66 1.98 2.71 -4.53
N HIS A 67 2.92 3.11 -3.68
CA HIS A 67 2.67 4.12 -2.65
C HIS A 67 2.57 5.52 -3.24
N VAL A 68 3.15 5.75 -4.43
CA VAL A 68 3.13 7.04 -5.14
C VAL A 68 2.04 7.10 -6.21
N GLU A 69 1.03 6.23 -6.16
CA GLU A 69 -0.18 6.37 -6.98
C GLU A 69 -1.03 7.57 -6.53
N TYR A 70 -0.98 7.87 -5.23
CA TYR A 70 -1.68 8.96 -4.56
C TYR A 70 -0.72 9.71 -3.62
N ASP A 71 -1.13 10.90 -3.18
CA ASP A 71 -0.40 11.62 -2.14
C ASP A 71 -0.36 10.79 -0.85
N LEU A 72 0.76 10.85 -0.14
CA LEU A 72 0.87 10.25 1.18
C LEU A 72 0.32 11.20 2.23
N THR A 73 -0.24 10.63 3.29
CA THR A 73 -0.78 11.37 4.44
C THR A 73 0.00 11.02 5.71
N PRO A 74 1.19 11.61 5.93
CA PRO A 74 1.86 11.52 7.22
C PRO A 74 0.97 12.06 8.35
N LEU A 75 0.93 11.35 9.47
CA LEU A 75 0.10 11.66 10.63
C LEU A 75 1.00 12.01 11.81
N LEU A 76 0.88 13.23 12.33
CA LEU A 76 1.56 13.62 13.56
C LEU A 76 0.62 13.42 14.75
N PHE A 77 1.02 12.56 15.68
CA PHE A 77 0.36 12.32 16.95
C PHE A 77 1.01 13.19 18.02
N ARG A 78 0.19 13.94 18.77
CA ARG A 78 0.67 14.59 20.01
C ARG A 78 0.50 13.66 21.20
N SER A 79 1.29 13.87 22.26
CA SER A 79 1.05 13.19 23.54
C SER A 79 -0.32 13.58 24.11
N PHE A 80 -0.99 12.64 24.79
CA PHE A 80 -2.27 12.89 25.47
C PHE A 80 -2.17 13.95 26.56
N GLN A 81 -0.97 14.15 27.10
CA GLN A 81 -0.71 15.12 28.17
C GLN A 81 -0.41 16.53 27.64
N GLN A 82 -0.10 16.66 26.35
CA GLN A 82 0.25 17.93 25.71
C GLN A 82 -0.94 18.51 24.96
N THR A 83 -1.16 19.81 25.03
CA THR A 83 -2.04 20.54 24.09
C THR A 83 -1.19 21.60 23.41
N PHE A 84 -1.22 21.65 22.08
CA PHE A 84 -0.47 22.66 21.34
C PHE A 84 -1.12 24.04 21.52
N ALA A 85 -0.29 25.08 21.60
CA ALA A 85 -0.79 26.45 21.62
C ALA A 85 -1.39 26.84 20.25
N LEU A 86 -2.36 27.76 20.24
CA LEU A 86 -2.80 28.40 19.00
C LEU A 86 -1.61 29.07 18.30
N ASP A 87 -1.68 29.14 16.97
CA ASP A 87 -0.61 29.60 16.08
C ASP A 87 0.66 28.73 16.09
N THR A 88 0.62 27.55 16.72
CA THR A 88 1.69 26.54 16.55
C THR A 88 1.73 26.08 15.11
N VAL A 89 2.92 25.93 14.55
CA VAL A 89 3.11 25.47 13.17
C VAL A 89 3.83 24.13 13.14
N LEU A 90 3.20 23.14 12.53
CA LEU A 90 3.76 21.83 12.25
C LEU A 90 4.39 21.88 10.86
N TYR A 91 5.67 21.55 10.74
CA TYR A 91 6.36 21.48 9.45
C TYR A 91 6.78 20.04 9.14
N LEU A 92 6.38 19.52 7.99
CA LEU A 92 6.83 18.22 7.49
C LEU A 92 8.12 18.38 6.68
N TYR A 93 9.16 17.67 7.08
CA TYR A 93 10.44 17.62 6.36
C TYR A 93 10.62 16.27 5.66
N TRP A 94 11.05 16.31 4.39
CA TRP A 94 11.28 15.13 3.58
C TRP A 94 12.65 15.17 2.92
N ASN A 95 13.60 14.38 3.44
CA ASN A 95 14.93 14.19 2.85
C ASN A 95 15.74 15.48 2.60
N GLY A 96 15.40 16.58 3.26
CA GLY A 96 16.01 17.89 3.01
C GLY A 96 15.70 18.90 4.11
N PRO A 97 16.39 20.06 4.10
CA PRO A 97 16.25 21.09 5.13
C PRO A 97 15.04 22.01 4.89
N THR A 98 14.29 21.80 3.80
CA THR A 98 13.12 22.59 3.45
C THR A 98 11.86 21.79 3.75
N PRO A 99 10.85 22.38 4.41
CA PRO A 99 9.59 21.69 4.64
C PRO A 99 8.79 21.51 3.35
N GLU A 100 8.21 20.33 3.17
CA GLU A 100 7.35 19.97 2.02
C GLU A 100 5.89 20.38 2.24
N ASP A 101 5.44 20.35 3.50
CA ASP A 101 4.10 20.78 3.90
C ASP A 101 4.11 21.37 5.31
N TYR A 102 3.02 22.03 5.66
CA TYR A 102 2.81 22.57 6.99
C TYR A 102 1.34 22.62 7.39
N LEU A 103 1.09 22.61 8.69
CA LEU A 103 -0.23 22.77 9.29
C LEU A 103 -0.15 23.77 10.44
N VAL A 104 -1.13 24.68 10.54
CA VAL A 104 -1.24 25.64 11.64
C VAL A 104 -2.31 25.18 12.61
N ILE A 105 -1.99 25.24 13.90
CA ILE A 105 -2.93 24.96 14.98
C ILE A 105 -3.82 26.18 15.20
N ASP A 106 -5.12 26.01 15.01
CA ASP A 106 -6.14 27.04 15.18
C ASP A 106 -7.36 26.49 15.95
N ASP A 107 -8.36 27.33 16.17
CA ASP A 107 -9.58 26.97 16.90
C ASP A 107 -10.33 25.75 16.31
N SER A 108 -10.10 25.41 15.04
CA SER A 108 -10.76 24.28 14.37
C SER A 108 -10.10 22.94 14.66
N ASN A 109 -8.84 22.93 15.08
CA ASN A 109 -8.03 21.71 15.18
C ASN A 109 -7.21 21.56 16.48
N VAL A 110 -7.18 22.57 17.36
CA VAL A 110 -6.38 22.57 18.60
C VAL A 110 -6.63 21.38 19.53
N ASP A 111 -7.85 20.87 19.57
CA ASP A 111 -8.21 19.73 20.43
C ASP A 111 -7.88 18.36 19.82
N LEU A 112 -7.46 18.31 18.55
CA LEU A 112 -7.17 17.05 17.87
C LEU A 112 -5.93 16.36 18.45
N LEU A 113 -5.95 15.03 18.46
CA LEU A 113 -4.80 14.21 18.84
C LEU A 113 -3.89 13.90 17.65
N VAL A 114 -4.45 13.95 16.44
CA VAL A 114 -3.79 13.54 15.19
C VAL A 114 -3.94 14.65 14.17
N TYR A 115 -2.81 15.04 13.57
CA TYR A 115 -2.72 16.10 12.59
C TYR A 115 -2.22 15.54 11.26
N PRO A 116 -3.08 15.46 10.23
CA PRO A 116 -2.67 14.99 8.91
C PRO A 116 -1.90 16.07 8.16
N LEU A 117 -0.77 15.68 7.60
CA LEU A 117 0.04 16.45 6.66
C LEU A 117 0.00 15.77 5.29
N THR A 118 0.38 16.47 4.23
CA THR A 118 0.35 15.97 2.86
C THR A 118 1.75 15.91 2.29
N MET A 119 2.18 14.73 1.82
CA MET A 119 3.37 14.60 0.97
C MET A 119 2.92 14.29 -0.45
N ARG A 120 3.10 15.27 -1.35
CA ARG A 120 2.69 15.14 -2.76
C ARG A 120 3.45 14.02 -3.44
N LYS A 121 2.73 13.16 -4.15
CA LYS A 121 3.34 11.99 -4.81
C LYS A 121 4.42 12.38 -5.82
N GLU A 122 4.29 13.53 -6.49
CA GLU A 122 5.26 14.00 -7.47
C GLU A 122 6.57 14.50 -6.82
N SER A 123 6.54 14.87 -5.52
CA SER A 123 7.72 15.28 -4.76
C SER A 123 8.48 14.09 -4.15
N ILE A 124 7.91 12.88 -4.21
CA ILE A 124 8.54 11.68 -3.66
C ILE A 124 9.54 11.15 -4.68
N LEU A 125 10.84 11.31 -4.39
CA LEU A 125 11.94 10.91 -5.26
C LEU A 125 12.71 9.71 -4.70
N PRO A 126 13.34 8.88 -5.55
CA PRO A 126 14.16 7.75 -5.10
C PRO A 126 15.32 8.21 -4.19
N ALA A 127 15.40 7.64 -2.98
CA ALA A 127 16.38 7.99 -1.96
C ALA A 127 16.30 7.06 -0.74
N MET A 128 17.33 7.10 0.11
CA MET A 128 17.17 6.80 1.54
C MET A 128 16.73 8.09 2.23
N ALA A 129 15.43 8.30 2.36
CA ALA A 129 14.85 9.55 2.83
C ALA A 129 14.72 9.59 4.35
N LYS A 130 15.19 10.67 4.97
CA LYS A 130 14.90 10.96 6.38
C LYS A 130 13.67 11.87 6.48
N VAL A 131 12.65 11.42 7.19
CA VAL A 131 11.34 12.09 7.32
C VAL A 131 11.05 12.37 8.78
N TYR A 132 10.62 13.58 9.10
CA TYR A 132 10.25 13.99 10.46
C TYR A 132 9.38 15.25 10.40
N CYS A 133 8.73 15.59 11.51
CA CYS A 133 8.05 16.87 11.68
C CYS A 133 8.77 17.72 12.73
N THR A 134 8.72 19.03 12.56
CA THR A 134 9.09 20.00 13.59
C THR A 134 7.86 20.74 14.05
N VAL A 135 7.64 20.77 15.37
CA VAL A 135 6.59 21.54 16.04
C VAL A 135 7.18 22.87 16.48
N GLU A 136 6.63 23.96 15.95
CA GLU A 136 7.07 25.32 16.24
C GLU A 136 5.98 26.10 16.97
N GLU A 137 6.01 26.09 18.31
CA GLU A 137 5.10 26.91 19.12
C GLU A 137 5.57 28.38 19.17
N PRO A 138 4.68 29.37 19.39
CA PRO A 138 5.05 30.79 19.38
C PRO A 138 6.08 31.23 20.44
N ALA A 139 6.12 30.56 21.60
CA ALA A 139 6.94 30.96 22.75
C ALA A 139 7.86 29.83 23.28
N ALA A 140 8.09 28.79 22.48
CA ALA A 140 8.95 27.66 22.83
C ALA A 140 9.98 27.39 21.74
N ASP A 141 11.06 26.72 22.12
CA ASP A 141 12.03 26.21 21.16
C ASP A 141 11.37 25.12 20.29
N PRO A 142 11.71 25.04 18.99
CA PRO A 142 11.20 23.99 18.12
C PRO A 142 11.51 22.59 18.65
N VAL A 143 10.53 21.68 18.55
CA VAL A 143 10.66 20.28 18.95
C VAL A 143 10.45 19.38 17.75
N ASP A 144 11.39 18.47 17.49
CA ASP A 144 11.25 17.48 16.43
C ASP A 144 10.50 16.23 16.92
N SER A 145 9.72 15.62 16.03
CA SER A 145 9.15 14.28 16.22
C SER A 145 10.22 13.19 16.18
N ASN A 146 9.82 11.94 16.36
CA ASN A 146 10.64 10.83 15.86
C ASN A 146 10.96 11.02 14.36
N SER A 147 12.07 10.44 13.94
CA SER A 147 12.49 10.46 12.54
C SER A 147 12.37 9.07 11.94
N LEU A 148 11.74 8.99 10.77
CA LEU A 148 11.63 7.78 9.96
C LEU A 148 12.70 7.80 8.86
N THR A 149 13.37 6.68 8.65
CA THR A 149 14.29 6.44 7.54
C THR A 149 13.60 5.55 6.52
N LEU A 150 13.30 6.07 5.32
CA LEU A 150 12.52 5.38 4.30
C LEU A 150 13.38 5.03 3.09
N ARG A 151 13.33 3.77 2.64
CA ARG A 151 13.90 3.38 1.34
C ARG A 151 12.88 3.64 0.25
N ILE A 152 13.21 4.51 -0.69
CA ILE A 152 12.33 4.91 -1.79
C ILE A 152 12.93 4.44 -3.12
N LYS A 153 12.22 3.57 -3.84
CA LYS A 153 12.63 3.05 -5.15
C LYS A 153 11.45 3.05 -6.13
N LEU A 154 11.63 3.77 -7.24
CA LEU A 154 10.58 4.03 -8.24
C LEU A 154 10.93 3.50 -9.65
N ASN A 155 12.06 2.82 -9.80
CA ASN A 155 12.40 2.02 -10.98
C ASN A 155 12.02 0.54 -10.73
N ARG A 156 11.91 -0.26 -11.80
CA ARG A 156 11.52 -1.67 -11.69
C ARG A 156 12.74 -2.58 -11.83
N PRO A 157 12.86 -3.67 -11.05
CA PRO A 157 13.91 -4.66 -11.28
C PRO A 157 13.68 -5.36 -12.62
N GLY A 158 14.65 -5.33 -13.53
CA GLY A 158 14.56 -5.91 -14.87
C GLY A 158 13.93 -5.00 -15.94
N GLU A 159 13.33 -3.87 -15.55
CA GLU A 159 12.61 -2.94 -16.43
C GLU A 159 11.53 -3.63 -17.30
N ARG A 160 11.21 -3.03 -18.45
CA ARG A 160 10.34 -3.64 -19.45
C ARG A 160 11.05 -4.81 -20.13
N ASP A 161 10.31 -5.91 -20.31
CA ASP A 161 10.75 -7.06 -21.10
C ASP A 161 11.34 -6.61 -22.45
N PRO A 162 12.62 -6.92 -22.74
CA PRO A 162 13.26 -6.50 -23.99
C PRO A 162 12.66 -7.17 -25.22
N LYS A 163 11.95 -8.30 -25.06
CA LYS A 163 11.36 -9.03 -26.18
C LYS A 163 10.03 -9.69 -25.79
N PRO A 164 8.97 -8.89 -25.63
CA PRO A 164 7.66 -9.39 -25.23
C PRO A 164 6.95 -10.03 -26.41
N GLY A 165 6.30 -11.17 -26.19
CA GLY A 165 5.45 -11.82 -27.20
C GLY A 165 5.08 -13.25 -26.83
N PRO A 166 3.96 -13.80 -27.36
CA PRO A 166 3.56 -15.17 -27.10
C PRO A 166 4.60 -16.21 -27.56
N GLU A 167 5.47 -15.85 -28.50
CA GLU A 167 6.57 -16.67 -28.99
C GLU A 167 7.83 -16.65 -28.10
N PHE A 168 7.93 -15.68 -27.19
CA PHE A 168 8.99 -15.55 -26.18
C PHE A 168 8.35 -15.42 -24.78
N PRO A 169 7.75 -16.50 -24.24
CA PRO A 169 7.07 -16.44 -22.95
C PRO A 169 8.06 -16.13 -21.82
N GLY A 170 7.62 -15.29 -20.88
CA GLY A 170 8.45 -14.81 -19.77
C GLY A 170 9.37 -13.65 -20.15
N HIS A 171 9.96 -13.02 -19.14
CA HIS A 171 10.81 -11.83 -19.26
C HIS A 171 12.19 -12.19 -19.77
N GLN A 172 12.52 -11.83 -21.01
CA GLN A 172 13.76 -12.27 -21.64
C GLN A 172 15.01 -11.60 -21.06
N GLY A 173 14.86 -10.55 -20.26
CA GLY A 173 15.95 -9.94 -19.47
C GLY A 173 16.27 -10.64 -18.14
N LEU A 174 15.47 -11.63 -17.72
CA LEU A 174 15.73 -12.43 -16.51
C LEU A 174 16.30 -13.79 -16.95
N VAL A 175 17.63 -13.93 -16.92
CA VAL A 175 18.32 -15.10 -17.47
C VAL A 175 18.91 -15.95 -16.36
N VAL A 176 18.58 -17.25 -16.39
CA VAL A 176 19.09 -18.28 -15.47
C VAL A 176 19.54 -19.46 -16.30
N PHE A 177 20.78 -19.94 -16.13
CA PHE A 177 21.29 -21.15 -16.77
C PHE A 177 21.22 -22.34 -15.81
N LEU A 178 20.87 -23.50 -16.36
CA LEU A 178 20.96 -24.78 -15.67
C LEU A 178 22.39 -25.34 -15.81
N PRO A 179 22.80 -26.30 -14.95
CA PRO A 179 24.03 -27.05 -15.19
C PRO A 179 24.07 -27.69 -16.58
N GLU A 180 25.23 -27.68 -17.24
CA GLU A 180 25.41 -28.20 -18.62
C GLU A 180 24.89 -29.64 -18.80
N ASP A 181 25.06 -30.50 -17.79
CA ASP A 181 24.57 -31.88 -17.84
C ASP A 181 23.04 -31.96 -17.85
N ILE A 182 22.37 -31.10 -17.06
CA ILE A 182 20.91 -31.02 -17.01
C ILE A 182 20.36 -30.40 -18.29
N GLU A 183 21.02 -29.37 -18.83
CA GLU A 183 20.69 -28.82 -20.16
C GLU A 183 20.84 -29.86 -21.27
N ALA A 184 21.82 -30.78 -21.14
CA ALA A 184 22.01 -31.91 -22.03
C ALA A 184 21.02 -33.08 -21.78
N GLY A 185 20.10 -32.95 -20.83
CA GLY A 185 19.03 -33.92 -20.55
C GLY A 185 19.32 -34.93 -19.44
N ALA A 186 20.31 -34.69 -18.58
CA ALA A 186 20.53 -35.51 -17.39
C ALA A 186 19.31 -35.49 -16.46
N VAL A 187 18.98 -36.65 -15.90
CA VAL A 187 17.90 -36.80 -14.91
C VAL A 187 18.46 -36.55 -13.51
N ILE A 188 17.78 -35.73 -12.73
CA ILE A 188 18.10 -35.52 -11.32
C ILE A 188 17.51 -36.68 -10.52
N ASP A 189 18.36 -37.62 -10.16
CA ASP A 189 18.06 -38.64 -9.18
C ASP A 189 18.39 -38.16 -7.75
N ARG A 190 18.21 -39.04 -6.75
CA ARG A 190 18.52 -38.72 -5.36
C ARG A 190 20.00 -38.37 -5.15
N GLU A 191 20.92 -39.02 -5.85
CA GLU A 191 22.35 -38.74 -5.69
C GLU A 191 22.67 -37.35 -6.24
N ARG A 192 22.18 -37.04 -7.45
CA ARG A 192 22.32 -35.72 -8.07
C ARG A 192 21.69 -34.60 -7.23
N ALA A 193 20.52 -34.85 -6.62
CA ALA A 193 19.87 -33.90 -5.72
C ALA A 193 20.71 -33.59 -4.46
N ILE A 194 21.43 -34.58 -3.94
CA ILE A 194 22.34 -34.42 -2.78
C ILE A 194 23.61 -33.69 -3.20
N SER A 195 24.24 -34.09 -4.31
CA SER A 195 25.41 -33.40 -4.88
C SER A 195 25.11 -31.92 -5.15
N GLY A 196 23.89 -31.63 -5.60
CA GLY A 196 23.35 -30.28 -5.76
C GLY A 196 23.22 -29.86 -7.21
N VAL A 197 22.27 -28.96 -7.45
CA VAL A 197 22.02 -28.30 -8.72
C VAL A 197 22.41 -26.83 -8.55
N ILE A 198 23.38 -26.35 -9.32
CA ILE A 198 23.84 -24.96 -9.26
C ILE A 198 23.26 -24.20 -10.44
N LEU A 199 22.43 -23.19 -10.16
CA LEU A 199 21.90 -22.28 -11.16
C LEU A 199 22.86 -21.10 -11.31
N GLU A 200 23.04 -20.62 -12.53
CA GLU A 200 23.78 -19.38 -12.81
C GLU A 200 22.81 -18.28 -13.24
N VAL A 201 22.68 -17.25 -12.41
CA VAL A 201 21.82 -16.09 -12.68
C VAL A 201 22.67 -14.99 -13.31
N GLN A 202 22.24 -14.44 -14.44
CA GLN A 202 22.88 -13.28 -15.07
C GLN A 202 22.36 -11.98 -14.46
N PRO A 203 23.16 -10.89 -14.50
CA PRO A 203 22.69 -9.60 -14.02
C PRO A 203 21.51 -9.11 -14.86
N TYR A 204 20.59 -8.42 -14.22
CA TYR A 204 19.41 -7.81 -14.85
C TYR A 204 19.41 -6.29 -14.64
N GLU A 205 18.63 -5.57 -15.45
CA GLU A 205 18.53 -4.11 -15.38
C GLU A 205 18.02 -3.64 -14.01
N ASN A 206 18.54 -2.54 -13.45
CA ASN A 206 18.20 -2.06 -12.10
C ASN A 206 18.39 -3.09 -10.96
N MET A 207 19.25 -4.09 -11.16
CA MET A 207 19.68 -4.98 -10.09
C MET A 207 20.32 -4.18 -8.97
N GLU A 208 19.82 -4.35 -7.75
CA GLU A 208 20.33 -3.68 -6.56
C GLU A 208 20.43 -4.65 -5.37
N GLU A 209 21.19 -4.24 -4.36
CA GLU A 209 21.24 -4.94 -3.08
C GLU A 209 19.83 -5.02 -2.47
N TYR A 210 19.53 -6.16 -1.85
CA TYR A 210 18.23 -6.49 -1.24
C TYR A 210 17.09 -6.79 -2.22
N ASP A 211 17.36 -6.79 -3.53
CA ASP A 211 16.45 -7.47 -4.46
C ASP A 211 16.35 -8.96 -4.10
N THR A 212 15.15 -9.52 -4.12
CA THR A 212 14.87 -10.93 -3.84
C THR A 212 14.58 -11.68 -5.14
N CYS A 213 15.49 -12.58 -5.52
CA CYS A 213 15.28 -13.55 -6.58
C CYS A 213 14.52 -14.77 -6.03
N ARG A 214 13.26 -14.92 -6.42
CA ARG A 214 12.38 -16.05 -6.06
C ARG A 214 12.37 -17.09 -7.17
N PHE A 215 12.77 -18.29 -6.87
CA PHE A 215 12.81 -19.41 -7.81
C PHE A 215 11.64 -20.35 -7.55
N ALA A 216 10.90 -20.68 -8.61
CA ALA A 216 9.96 -21.78 -8.63
C ALA A 216 10.67 -23.04 -9.13
N TRP A 217 10.62 -24.10 -8.33
CA TRP A 217 11.11 -25.44 -8.67
C TRP A 217 9.93 -26.42 -8.56
N GLY A 218 9.20 -26.60 -9.66
CA GLY A 218 7.91 -27.27 -9.66
C GLY A 218 6.90 -26.52 -8.78
N SER A 219 6.40 -27.20 -7.75
CA SER A 219 5.51 -26.61 -6.75
C SER A 219 6.22 -25.89 -5.61
N GLU A 220 7.54 -26.05 -5.49
CA GLU A 220 8.28 -25.53 -4.36
C GLU A 220 8.95 -24.19 -4.72
N LEU A 221 9.20 -23.39 -3.70
CA LEU A 221 9.79 -22.07 -3.85
C LEU A 221 10.99 -21.93 -2.93
N PHE A 222 12.02 -21.26 -3.43
CA PHE A 222 13.13 -20.78 -2.61
C PHE A 222 13.57 -19.40 -3.09
N THR A 223 14.33 -18.70 -2.27
CA THR A 223 14.72 -17.31 -2.53
C THR A 223 16.21 -17.11 -2.32
N HIS A 224 16.74 -16.11 -3.04
CA HIS A 224 18.05 -15.51 -2.82
C HIS A 224 17.87 -14.02 -2.65
N VAL A 225 18.56 -13.42 -1.68
CA VAL A 225 18.62 -11.97 -1.55
C VAL A 225 19.94 -11.50 -2.14
N VAL A 226 19.85 -10.62 -3.14
CA VAL A 226 21.00 -10.06 -3.84
C VAL A 226 21.86 -9.28 -2.84
N THR A 227 23.13 -9.66 -2.76
CA THR A 227 24.14 -8.99 -1.94
C THR A 227 24.79 -7.84 -2.70
N PHE A 228 25.37 -6.87 -1.98
CA PHE A 228 26.14 -5.79 -2.59
C PHE A 228 27.20 -6.25 -3.61
N GLN A 229 27.83 -7.42 -3.40
CA GLN A 229 28.88 -7.94 -4.29
C GLN A 229 28.34 -8.51 -5.61
N GLU A 230 27.07 -8.87 -5.65
CA GLU A 230 26.39 -9.45 -6.80
C GLU A 230 25.76 -8.37 -7.69
N VAL A 231 25.58 -7.15 -7.20
CA VAL A 231 24.99 -6.03 -7.95
C VAL A 231 25.71 -5.82 -9.28
N GLY A 232 24.96 -5.93 -10.38
CA GLY A 232 25.46 -5.80 -11.75
C GLY A 232 26.36 -6.94 -12.22
N ARG A 233 26.39 -8.07 -11.50
CA ARG A 233 27.19 -9.26 -11.82
C ARG A 233 26.35 -10.53 -11.79
N GLY A 234 26.79 -11.53 -12.53
CA GLY A 234 26.21 -12.87 -12.43
C GLY A 234 26.60 -13.55 -11.13
N PHE A 235 25.73 -14.41 -10.61
CA PHE A 235 25.98 -15.17 -9.38
C PHE A 235 25.44 -16.60 -9.50
N GLN A 236 25.96 -17.47 -8.64
CA GLN A 236 25.56 -18.88 -8.60
C GLN A 236 24.75 -19.18 -7.34
N ILE A 237 23.67 -19.93 -7.50
CA ILE A 237 22.86 -20.40 -6.37
C ILE A 237 22.62 -21.90 -6.44
N LYS A 238 22.83 -22.58 -5.31
CA LYS A 238 22.48 -23.98 -5.15
C LYS A 238 20.98 -24.11 -4.86
N VAL A 239 20.27 -24.88 -5.69
CA VAL A 239 18.90 -25.32 -5.37
C VAL A 239 18.97 -26.15 -4.07
N PRO A 240 18.25 -25.75 -2.99
CA PRO A 240 18.29 -26.50 -1.75
C PRO A 240 17.81 -27.95 -1.98
N THR A 241 18.55 -28.93 -1.46
CA THR A 241 18.20 -30.35 -1.66
C THR A 241 16.78 -30.65 -1.20
N GLN A 242 16.33 -30.05 -0.09
CA GLN A 242 14.96 -30.25 0.41
C GLN A 242 13.90 -29.76 -0.58
N VAL A 243 14.14 -28.66 -1.29
CA VAL A 243 13.22 -28.14 -2.33
C VAL A 243 13.05 -29.15 -3.46
N ILE A 244 14.14 -29.81 -3.88
CA ILE A 244 14.09 -30.86 -4.90
C ILE A 244 13.30 -32.07 -4.39
N LEU A 245 13.54 -32.49 -3.14
CA LEU A 245 12.87 -33.63 -2.52
C LEU A 245 11.36 -33.38 -2.33
N ASP A 246 10.99 -32.18 -1.89
CA ASP A 246 9.60 -31.79 -1.62
C ASP A 246 8.80 -31.61 -2.91
N ALA A 247 9.43 -31.12 -3.98
CA ALA A 247 8.82 -31.05 -5.31
C ALA A 247 8.53 -32.45 -5.89
N GLY A 248 9.34 -33.45 -5.53
CA GLY A 248 9.13 -34.85 -5.88
C GLY A 248 9.56 -35.23 -7.30
N SER A 249 9.28 -36.48 -7.69
CA SER A 249 9.55 -36.98 -9.05
C SER A 249 8.59 -36.36 -10.08
N ASP A 250 9.14 -35.68 -11.08
CA ASP A 250 8.44 -35.18 -12.26
C ASP A 250 9.41 -35.10 -13.46
N PRO A 251 9.19 -35.85 -14.55
CA PRO A 251 10.02 -35.79 -15.75
C PRO A 251 9.91 -34.47 -16.51
N TYR A 252 8.91 -33.63 -16.21
CA TYR A 252 8.67 -32.35 -16.86
C TYR A 252 8.63 -31.16 -15.89
N LEU A 253 9.33 -31.27 -14.74
CA LEU A 253 9.35 -30.27 -13.70
C LEU A 253 9.71 -28.90 -14.27
N LYS A 254 8.90 -27.89 -13.98
CA LYS A 254 9.09 -26.52 -14.47
C LYS A 254 9.93 -25.69 -13.50
N MET A 255 10.86 -24.90 -14.05
CA MET A 255 11.69 -23.97 -13.30
C MET A 255 11.63 -22.56 -13.92
N ALA A 256 11.46 -21.55 -13.07
CA ALA A 256 11.55 -20.14 -13.45
C ALA A 256 11.95 -19.27 -12.26
N MET A 257 12.48 -18.09 -12.52
CA MET A 257 12.85 -17.08 -11.53
C MET A 257 11.97 -15.85 -11.66
N GLN A 258 11.62 -15.22 -10.55
CA GLN A 258 11.01 -13.90 -10.47
C GLN A 258 11.91 -13.02 -9.60
N VAL A 259 11.98 -11.74 -9.92
CA VAL A 259 12.69 -10.74 -9.08
C VAL A 259 11.67 -9.84 -8.42
N ILE A 260 11.91 -9.47 -7.16
CA ILE A 260 11.15 -8.49 -6.39
C ILE A 260 12.19 -7.56 -5.77
N ASP A 261 12.10 -6.25 -5.97
CA ASP A 261 13.09 -5.35 -5.38
C ASP A 261 12.90 -5.16 -3.86
N ALA A 262 13.86 -4.46 -3.23
CA ALA A 262 13.87 -4.17 -1.80
C ALA A 262 12.60 -3.46 -1.26
N VAL A 263 11.80 -2.83 -2.13
CA VAL A 263 10.56 -2.12 -1.75
C VAL A 263 9.29 -2.79 -2.27
N GLY A 264 9.41 -4.00 -2.84
CA GLY A 264 8.30 -4.81 -3.30
C GLY A 264 7.82 -4.54 -4.74
N ASN A 265 8.61 -3.85 -5.57
CA ASN A 265 8.29 -3.70 -6.99
C ASN A 265 8.63 -4.98 -7.77
N TYR A 266 7.81 -5.28 -8.78
CA TYR A 266 8.00 -6.37 -9.73
C TYR A 266 8.48 -5.82 -11.11
N PRO A 267 9.11 -6.66 -11.95
CA PRO A 267 9.60 -6.28 -13.28
C PRO A 267 8.54 -5.65 -14.16
N VAL A 268 7.33 -6.22 -14.21
CA VAL A 268 6.27 -5.74 -15.11
C VAL A 268 4.94 -5.60 -14.36
N TYR A 269 4.38 -4.40 -14.33
CA TYR A 269 2.99 -4.17 -13.92
C TYR A 269 2.05 -4.25 -15.11
N ALA A 270 2.04 -5.41 -15.77
CA ALA A 270 1.08 -5.74 -16.82
C ALA A 270 0.47 -7.07 -16.42
N PRO A 271 -0.71 -7.05 -15.79
CA PRO A 271 -1.32 -8.29 -15.31
C PRO A 271 -1.66 -9.30 -16.40
N GLU A 272 -1.75 -8.83 -17.65
CA GLU A 272 -1.91 -9.65 -18.85
C GLU A 272 -0.60 -10.33 -19.30
N SER A 273 0.53 -10.00 -18.68
CA SER A 273 1.86 -10.49 -19.03
C SER A 273 2.36 -11.55 -18.07
N ASP A 274 3.01 -12.58 -18.60
CA ASP A 274 3.82 -13.54 -17.83
C ASP A 274 5.26 -13.05 -17.60
N ALA A 275 5.61 -11.85 -18.08
CA ALA A 275 6.92 -11.22 -17.92
C ALA A 275 7.26 -10.78 -16.47
N ASN A 276 6.54 -11.27 -15.47
CA ASN A 276 6.98 -11.21 -14.07
C ASN A 276 7.89 -12.38 -13.69
N TRP A 277 8.05 -13.36 -14.59
CA TRP A 277 8.92 -14.52 -14.45
C TRP A 277 9.88 -14.61 -15.62
N SER A 278 11.05 -15.22 -15.43
CA SER A 278 11.96 -15.62 -16.49
C SER A 278 11.29 -16.62 -17.45
N PRO A 279 11.89 -16.88 -18.62
CA PRO A 279 11.50 -18.01 -19.44
C PRO A 279 11.49 -19.30 -18.62
N THR A 280 10.46 -20.13 -18.83
CA THR A 280 10.31 -21.40 -18.11
C THR A 280 11.21 -22.47 -18.70
N GLN A 281 11.99 -23.12 -17.86
CA GLN A 281 12.85 -24.25 -18.20
C GLN A 281 12.22 -25.56 -17.70
N THR A 282 12.57 -26.68 -18.34
CA THR A 282 12.07 -28.02 -17.95
C THR A 282 13.23 -28.86 -17.45
N VAL A 283 13.04 -29.51 -16.31
CA VAL A 283 14.04 -30.34 -15.64
C VAL A 283 13.44 -31.72 -15.39
N ALA A 284 14.17 -32.78 -15.72
CA ALA A 284 13.73 -34.15 -15.45
C ALA A 284 14.18 -34.58 -14.05
N VAL A 285 13.22 -34.92 -13.17
CA VAL A 285 13.50 -35.37 -11.80
C VAL A 285 12.90 -36.76 -11.55
N ASP A 286 13.72 -37.71 -11.12
CA ASP A 286 13.27 -39.05 -10.71
C ASP A 286 13.91 -39.47 -9.37
N LEU A 287 13.17 -39.25 -8.29
CA LEU A 287 13.54 -39.64 -6.93
C LEU A 287 13.05 -41.04 -6.54
N GLY A 288 12.51 -41.82 -7.49
CA GLY A 288 11.88 -43.12 -7.23
C GLY A 288 10.56 -43.04 -6.45
N THR A 289 9.93 -41.85 -6.38
CA THR A 289 8.62 -41.64 -5.76
C THR A 289 7.51 -41.61 -6.79
N HIS A 290 6.33 -42.11 -6.44
CA HIS A 290 5.15 -42.16 -7.33
C HIS A 290 3.91 -41.55 -6.62
N PRO A 291 3.88 -40.22 -6.42
CA PRO A 291 2.71 -39.53 -5.89
C PRO A 291 1.49 -39.69 -6.81
N LEU A 292 0.28 -39.40 -6.30
CA LEU A 292 -0.90 -39.38 -7.17
C LEU A 292 -0.73 -38.30 -8.24
N GLU A 293 -1.23 -38.53 -9.44
CA GLU A 293 -1.21 -37.49 -10.47
C GLU A 293 -2.00 -36.26 -10.01
N ALA A 294 -1.48 -35.09 -10.34
CA ALA A 294 -2.15 -33.84 -10.00
C ALA A 294 -3.47 -33.69 -10.76
N PRO A 295 -4.47 -33.00 -10.18
CA PRO A 295 -5.59 -32.49 -10.95
C PRO A 295 -5.08 -31.52 -12.02
N PHE A 296 -5.78 -31.46 -13.16
CA PHE A 296 -5.45 -30.53 -14.24
C PHE A 296 -6.62 -29.59 -14.54
N ILE A 297 -6.30 -28.40 -15.05
CA ILE A 297 -7.31 -27.42 -15.45
C ILE A 297 -7.77 -27.68 -16.90
N GLU A 298 -8.99 -27.25 -17.23
CA GLU A 298 -9.53 -27.35 -18.62
C GLU A 298 -8.74 -26.47 -19.61
N GLN A 299 -8.15 -25.37 -19.13
CA GLN A 299 -7.31 -24.51 -19.98
C GLN A 299 -5.96 -25.19 -20.26
N PRO A 300 -5.35 -24.98 -21.44
CA PRO A 300 -4.09 -25.61 -21.78
C PRO A 300 -2.94 -25.07 -20.92
N GLY A 301 -2.11 -26.00 -20.42
CA GLY A 301 -0.91 -25.68 -19.65
C GLY A 301 -1.20 -25.31 -18.20
N GLU A 302 -0.36 -24.45 -17.64
CA GLU A 302 -0.36 -24.05 -16.22
C GLU A 302 -0.77 -22.57 -16.06
N ILE A 303 -1.67 -22.11 -16.92
CA ILE A 303 -2.12 -20.71 -16.95
C ILE A 303 -3.65 -20.68 -16.86
N VAL A 304 -4.16 -19.94 -15.88
CA VAL A 304 -5.56 -19.54 -15.83
C VAL A 304 -5.67 -18.15 -16.45
N ASP A 305 -6.18 -18.08 -17.68
CA ASP A 305 -6.39 -16.83 -18.39
C ASP A 305 -7.78 -16.28 -18.06
N LEU A 306 -7.84 -15.24 -17.23
CA LEU A 306 -9.09 -14.65 -16.74
C LEU A 306 -9.93 -14.05 -17.89
N LYS A 307 -9.27 -13.53 -18.93
CA LYS A 307 -9.95 -12.95 -20.09
C LYS A 307 -10.65 -14.02 -20.93
N LYS A 308 -10.01 -15.17 -21.12
CA LYS A 308 -10.64 -16.33 -21.79
C LYS A 308 -11.76 -16.93 -20.96
N LEU A 309 -11.61 -16.92 -19.64
CA LEU A 309 -12.59 -17.47 -18.72
C LEU A 309 -13.89 -16.63 -18.66
N GLY A 310 -13.77 -15.31 -18.77
CA GLY A 310 -14.90 -14.39 -18.61
C GLY A 310 -15.51 -14.53 -17.21
N ASP A 311 -16.83 -14.76 -17.13
CA ASP A 311 -17.55 -14.98 -15.86
C ASP A 311 -17.72 -16.45 -15.47
N LYS A 312 -17.13 -17.39 -16.24
CA LYS A 312 -17.23 -18.82 -15.97
C LYS A 312 -16.29 -19.25 -14.82
N PRO A 313 -16.59 -20.32 -14.08
CA PRO A 313 -15.63 -20.91 -13.15
C PRO A 313 -14.47 -21.58 -13.90
N GLN A 314 -13.32 -21.76 -13.23
CA GLN A 314 -12.26 -22.63 -13.74
C GLN A 314 -12.57 -24.08 -13.36
N LYS A 315 -12.78 -24.90 -14.39
CA LYS A 315 -12.95 -26.34 -14.23
C LYS A 315 -11.61 -27.01 -13.92
N VAL A 316 -11.60 -27.84 -12.89
CA VAL A 316 -10.50 -28.73 -12.53
C VAL A 316 -10.98 -30.18 -12.69
N LEU A 317 -10.19 -31.00 -13.37
CA LEU A 317 -10.49 -32.38 -13.68
C LEU A 317 -9.49 -33.30 -12.98
N LEU A 318 -10.00 -34.34 -12.34
CA LEU A 318 -9.21 -35.43 -11.74
C LEU A 318 -9.67 -36.76 -12.33
N PHE A 319 -8.74 -37.52 -12.91
CA PHE A 319 -9.05 -38.85 -13.43
C PHE A 319 -9.05 -39.90 -12.32
N LEU A 320 -10.20 -40.57 -12.13
CA LEU A 320 -10.40 -41.56 -11.09
C LEU A 320 -9.97 -42.96 -11.55
N HIS A 321 -8.66 -43.20 -11.66
CA HIS A 321 -8.13 -44.50 -12.06
C HIS A 321 -8.58 -45.64 -11.11
N PRO A 322 -9.14 -46.76 -11.59
CA PRO A 322 -9.68 -47.83 -10.74
C PRO A 322 -8.67 -48.48 -9.77
N GLU A 323 -7.38 -48.45 -10.08
CA GLU A 323 -6.33 -48.97 -9.17
C GLU A 323 -6.00 -48.02 -8.03
N VAL A 324 -6.32 -46.73 -8.20
CA VAL A 324 -6.00 -45.67 -7.23
C VAL A 324 -7.22 -45.30 -6.41
N PHE A 325 -8.41 -45.24 -7.00
CA PHE A 325 -9.64 -44.74 -6.38
C PHE A 325 -10.68 -45.86 -6.23
N GLY A 326 -11.48 -45.81 -5.17
CA GLY A 326 -12.60 -46.72 -4.92
C GLY A 326 -13.89 -45.97 -4.63
N LYS A 327 -15.03 -46.61 -4.89
CA LYS A 327 -16.35 -46.04 -4.56
C LYS A 327 -16.45 -45.77 -3.05
N GLY A 328 -16.84 -44.55 -2.69
CA GLY A 328 -16.95 -44.06 -1.32
C GLY A 328 -15.71 -43.33 -0.81
N ASP A 329 -14.57 -43.40 -1.52
CA ASP A 329 -13.38 -42.61 -1.15
C ASP A 329 -13.72 -41.10 -1.18
N ARG A 330 -13.12 -40.32 -0.29
CA ARG A 330 -13.29 -38.85 -0.26
C ARG A 330 -12.09 -38.18 -0.91
N VAL A 331 -12.36 -37.25 -1.81
CA VAL A 331 -11.35 -36.42 -2.47
C VAL A 331 -11.54 -34.98 -2.02
N HIS A 332 -10.49 -34.40 -1.46
CA HIS A 332 -10.43 -32.99 -1.10
C HIS A 332 -9.58 -32.28 -2.14
N LEU A 333 -10.15 -31.28 -2.81
CA LEU A 333 -9.41 -30.37 -3.64
C LEU A 333 -8.87 -29.22 -2.78
N ASP A 334 -7.58 -28.94 -2.92
CA ASP A 334 -6.92 -27.82 -2.29
C ASP A 334 -6.41 -26.86 -3.38
N TRP A 335 -7.00 -25.66 -3.43
CA TRP A 335 -6.54 -24.54 -4.25
C TRP A 335 -5.97 -23.46 -3.34
N ALA A 336 -4.64 -23.41 -3.25
CA ALA A 336 -3.94 -22.40 -2.47
C ALA A 336 -3.55 -21.23 -3.38
N GLY A 337 -4.49 -20.31 -3.59
CA GLY A 337 -4.28 -19.10 -4.37
C GLY A 337 -3.62 -17.99 -3.57
N ARG A 338 -2.77 -17.19 -4.23
CA ARG A 338 -2.22 -15.93 -3.72
C ARG A 338 -2.28 -14.88 -4.82
N ASP A 339 -2.78 -13.69 -4.50
CA ASP A 339 -2.83 -12.58 -5.47
C ASP A 339 -1.43 -12.01 -5.76
N ALA A 340 -1.36 -10.96 -6.59
CA ALA A 340 -0.11 -10.28 -6.94
C ALA A 340 0.58 -9.61 -5.74
N GLU A 341 -0.13 -9.46 -4.62
CA GLU A 341 0.36 -8.94 -3.35
C GLU A 341 0.66 -10.06 -2.34
N ASN A 342 0.64 -11.33 -2.79
CA ASN A 342 0.89 -12.53 -1.98
C ASN A 342 -0.18 -12.79 -0.90
N ILE A 343 -1.34 -12.12 -0.97
CA ILE A 343 -2.46 -12.30 -0.05
C ILE A 343 -3.16 -13.63 -0.39
N PRO A 344 -3.37 -14.53 0.59
CA PRO A 344 -4.05 -15.79 0.35
C PRO A 344 -5.53 -15.61 -0.04
N VAL A 345 -5.93 -16.28 -1.12
CA VAL A 345 -7.34 -16.49 -1.50
C VAL A 345 -7.55 -18.00 -1.67
N PRO A 346 -7.64 -18.75 -0.56
CA PRO A 346 -7.77 -20.21 -0.62
C PRO A 346 -9.17 -20.63 -1.09
N TYR A 347 -9.24 -21.80 -1.71
CA TYR A 347 -10.50 -22.47 -2.00
C TYR A 347 -10.36 -23.98 -1.75
N ARG A 348 -11.39 -24.58 -1.17
CA ARG A 348 -11.47 -26.02 -0.89
C ARG A 348 -12.84 -26.55 -1.24
N GLU A 349 -12.87 -27.73 -1.80
CA GLU A 349 -14.10 -28.46 -2.12
C GLU A 349 -13.88 -29.95 -1.86
N GLU A 350 -14.84 -30.62 -1.24
CA GLU A 350 -14.82 -32.06 -0.98
C GLU A 350 -15.86 -32.77 -1.85
N LYS A 351 -15.48 -33.91 -2.44
CA LYS A 351 -16.39 -34.79 -3.18
C LYS A 351 -16.15 -36.26 -2.83
N VAL A 352 -17.22 -37.04 -2.92
CA VAL A 352 -17.18 -38.50 -2.74
C VAL A 352 -17.07 -39.18 -4.11
N VAL A 353 -16.23 -40.21 -4.21
CA VAL A 353 -16.08 -41.03 -5.41
C VAL A 353 -17.32 -41.92 -5.60
N GLU A 354 -18.14 -41.61 -6.59
CA GLU A 354 -19.34 -42.41 -6.91
C GLU A 354 -19.05 -43.58 -7.86
N ARG A 355 -18.11 -43.38 -8.79
CA ARG A 355 -17.66 -44.37 -9.79
C ARG A 355 -16.21 -44.11 -10.20
N THR A 356 -15.51 -45.16 -10.64
CA THR A 356 -14.12 -45.09 -11.13
C THR A 356 -14.08 -45.14 -12.66
N ASN A 357 -12.89 -45.00 -13.25
CA ASN A 357 -12.67 -44.86 -14.70
C ASN A 357 -13.46 -43.70 -15.31
N SER A 358 -13.50 -42.56 -14.60
CA SER A 358 -14.21 -41.36 -15.02
C SER A 358 -13.51 -40.11 -14.47
N PHE A 359 -13.90 -38.93 -14.94
CA PHE A 359 -13.40 -37.66 -14.41
C PHE A 359 -14.30 -37.14 -13.29
N MET A 360 -13.68 -36.71 -12.20
CA MET A 360 -14.30 -35.86 -11.19
C MET A 360 -14.03 -34.40 -11.55
N GLU A 361 -15.08 -33.60 -11.63
CA GLU A 361 -14.99 -32.16 -11.93
C GLU A 361 -15.16 -31.33 -10.66
N PHE A 362 -14.30 -30.35 -10.45
CA PHE A 362 -14.42 -29.30 -9.44
C PHE A 362 -14.51 -27.93 -10.13
N ASN A 363 -15.19 -26.99 -9.48
CA ASN A 363 -15.44 -25.66 -10.06
C ASN A 363 -14.89 -24.57 -9.16
N ILE A 364 -13.72 -24.03 -9.50
CA ILE A 364 -13.17 -22.88 -8.79
C ILE A 364 -14.01 -21.65 -9.15
N PRO A 365 -14.68 -21.00 -8.17
CA PRO A 365 -15.57 -19.88 -8.45
C PRO A 365 -14.83 -18.73 -9.14
N ASN A 366 -15.48 -18.10 -10.12
CA ASN A 366 -14.88 -17.01 -10.90
C ASN A 366 -14.45 -15.82 -10.01
N GLU A 367 -15.22 -15.49 -8.97
CA GLU A 367 -14.86 -14.44 -8.01
C GLU A 367 -13.51 -14.72 -7.32
N ARG A 368 -13.19 -15.98 -7.03
CA ARG A 368 -11.91 -16.36 -6.40
C ARG A 368 -10.76 -16.14 -7.38
N LEU A 369 -10.98 -16.43 -8.66
CA LEU A 369 -9.97 -16.28 -9.71
C LEU A 369 -9.72 -14.81 -10.05
N LYS A 370 -10.78 -13.98 -10.11
CA LYS A 370 -10.67 -12.53 -10.32
C LYS A 370 -9.92 -11.82 -9.20
N ALA A 371 -10.04 -12.31 -7.97
CA ALA A 371 -9.26 -11.81 -6.84
C ALA A 371 -7.75 -12.10 -6.99
N LEU A 372 -7.40 -13.19 -7.66
CA LEU A 372 -6.03 -13.70 -7.82
C LEU A 372 -5.29 -13.15 -9.05
N GLY A 373 -5.86 -12.22 -9.81
CA GLY A 373 -5.25 -11.75 -11.06
C GLY A 373 -3.82 -11.21 -10.88
N GLY A 374 -2.90 -11.66 -11.75
CA GLY A 374 -1.46 -11.38 -11.65
C GLY A 374 -0.73 -12.20 -10.59
N GLY A 375 -1.45 -13.02 -9.82
CA GLY A 375 -0.93 -13.88 -8.77
C GLY A 375 -0.61 -15.30 -9.24
N ILE A 376 -0.49 -16.19 -8.25
CA ILE A 376 -0.16 -17.61 -8.44
C ILE A 376 -1.13 -18.49 -7.67
N SER A 377 -1.26 -19.75 -8.05
CA SER A 377 -2.03 -20.74 -7.29
C SER A 377 -1.32 -22.08 -7.26
N PHE A 378 -1.46 -22.82 -6.16
CA PHE A 378 -1.04 -24.21 -6.08
C PHE A 378 -2.26 -25.11 -6.04
N LEU A 379 -2.32 -26.05 -6.97
CA LEU A 379 -3.41 -27.00 -7.14
C LEU A 379 -2.94 -28.39 -6.71
N SER A 380 -3.68 -29.00 -5.79
CA SER A 380 -3.48 -30.39 -5.38
C SER A 380 -4.78 -31.04 -4.94
N CYS A 381 -4.77 -32.36 -4.79
CA CYS A 381 -5.82 -33.08 -4.09
C CYS A 381 -5.26 -34.05 -3.05
N SER A 382 -6.09 -34.33 -2.05
CA SER A 382 -5.86 -35.39 -1.08
C SER A 382 -7.00 -36.41 -1.13
N LEU A 383 -6.64 -37.68 -1.04
CA LEU A 383 -7.51 -38.84 -1.14
C LEU A 383 -7.54 -39.55 0.21
N GLN A 384 -8.73 -39.64 0.80
CA GLN A 384 -9.00 -40.43 2.00
C GLN A 384 -9.71 -41.74 1.61
N LYS A 385 -9.08 -42.86 1.95
CA LYS A 385 -9.61 -44.19 1.64
C LYS A 385 -10.80 -44.56 2.51
N ALA A 386 -11.93 -44.89 1.90
CA ALA A 386 -13.15 -45.23 2.66
C ALA A 386 -13.00 -46.50 3.51
N ARG A 387 -12.14 -47.43 3.09
CA ARG A 387 -11.94 -48.72 3.77
C ARG A 387 -10.92 -48.69 4.89
N THR A 388 -9.85 -47.93 4.71
CA THR A 388 -8.68 -47.95 5.61
C THR A 388 -8.46 -46.63 6.34
N ASP A 389 -9.13 -45.57 5.90
CA ASP A 389 -8.93 -44.18 6.34
C ASP A 389 -7.53 -43.62 6.02
N ASP A 390 -6.77 -44.31 5.17
CA ASP A 390 -5.45 -43.85 4.75
C ASP A 390 -5.56 -42.60 3.88
N TRP A 391 -4.61 -41.68 4.08
CA TRP A 391 -4.46 -40.47 3.30
C TRP A 391 -3.34 -40.60 2.27
N ARG A 392 -3.64 -40.18 1.04
CA ARG A 392 -2.66 -40.00 -0.04
C ARG A 392 -2.80 -38.60 -0.63
N VAL A 393 -1.69 -38.00 -1.02
CA VAL A 393 -1.67 -36.66 -1.61
C VAL A 393 -1.16 -36.74 -3.06
N SER A 394 -1.69 -35.88 -3.92
CA SER A 394 -1.20 -35.73 -5.29
C SER A 394 0.09 -34.92 -5.37
N LYS A 395 0.70 -34.95 -6.56
CA LYS A 395 1.59 -33.88 -7.00
C LYS A 395 0.87 -32.54 -6.86
N LYS A 396 1.63 -31.49 -6.58
CA LYS A 396 1.15 -30.11 -6.60
C LYS A 396 1.53 -29.48 -7.94
N VAL A 397 0.60 -28.77 -8.55
CA VAL A 397 0.85 -28.01 -9.77
C VAL A 397 0.78 -26.53 -9.44
N ARG A 398 1.79 -25.78 -9.87
CA ARG A 398 1.79 -24.32 -9.80
C ARG A 398 1.07 -23.77 -11.03
N LEU A 399 0.14 -22.85 -10.83
CA LEU A 399 -0.63 -22.18 -11.88
C LEU A 399 -0.36 -20.67 -11.84
N ASN A 400 -0.16 -20.05 -12.99
CA ASN A 400 -0.08 -18.59 -13.12
C ASN A 400 -1.48 -18.04 -13.46
N ILE A 401 -1.90 -16.99 -12.75
CA ILE A 401 -3.18 -16.34 -13.02
C ILE A 401 -2.93 -15.13 -13.92
N ARG A 402 -3.21 -15.29 -15.22
CA ARG A 402 -3.01 -14.24 -16.22
C ARG A 402 -4.27 -13.38 -16.30
N GLY A 403 -4.10 -12.09 -16.07
CA GLY A 403 -5.15 -11.07 -16.10
C GLY A 403 -5.08 -10.18 -14.87
N ALA A 404 -5.60 -8.96 -14.98
CA ALA A 404 -5.63 -8.01 -13.85
C ALA A 404 -6.56 -8.49 -12.74
N ALA A 405 -6.08 -8.43 -11.50
CA ALA A 405 -6.99 -8.48 -10.37
C ALA A 405 -7.98 -7.33 -10.51
N SER A 406 -9.27 -7.60 -10.32
CA SER A 406 -10.27 -6.54 -10.42
C SER A 406 -9.93 -5.43 -9.42
N PRO A 407 -9.78 -4.16 -9.86
CA PRO A 407 -9.52 -3.07 -8.93
C PRO A 407 -10.70 -2.95 -7.97
N TRP A 408 -10.39 -2.73 -6.70
CA TRP A 408 -11.41 -2.46 -5.71
C TRP A 408 -12.03 -1.10 -6.04
N ARG A 409 -13.32 -1.11 -6.37
CA ARG A 409 -14.02 0.09 -6.84
C ARG A 409 -14.11 1.11 -5.71
N ALA A 410 -14.15 2.39 -6.07
CA ALA A 410 -14.40 3.42 -5.09
C ALA A 410 -15.76 3.21 -4.42
N PRO A 411 -15.88 3.52 -3.11
CA PRO A 411 -17.18 3.57 -2.46
C PRO A 411 -18.05 4.67 -3.09
N GLN A 412 -19.34 4.65 -2.78
CA GLN A 412 -20.32 5.64 -3.20
C GLN A 412 -20.96 6.30 -1.99
N VAL A 413 -21.28 7.59 -2.13
CA VAL A 413 -22.03 8.35 -1.14
C VAL A 413 -23.40 8.67 -1.73
N LEU A 414 -24.47 8.15 -1.13
CA LEU A 414 -25.81 8.21 -1.72
C LEU A 414 -26.38 9.63 -1.74
N GLU A 415 -26.04 10.44 -0.76
CA GLU A 415 -26.49 11.82 -0.62
C GLU A 415 -25.63 12.81 -1.44
N ALA A 416 -24.51 12.36 -2.03
CA ALA A 416 -23.67 13.19 -2.88
C ALA A 416 -24.26 13.29 -4.29
N SER A 417 -24.26 14.50 -4.86
CA SER A 417 -24.76 14.75 -6.22
C SER A 417 -23.71 15.50 -7.03
N ALA A 418 -23.39 14.97 -8.22
CA ALA A 418 -22.38 15.52 -9.12
C ALA A 418 -21.00 15.80 -8.45
N GLY A 419 -20.62 14.99 -7.46
CA GLY A 419 -19.36 15.15 -6.73
C GLY A 419 -19.41 16.14 -5.56
N TYR A 420 -20.58 16.71 -5.24
CA TYR A 420 -20.76 17.61 -4.09
C TYR A 420 -21.53 16.92 -2.97
N LEU A 421 -21.14 17.18 -1.73
CA LEU A 421 -21.80 16.69 -0.52
C LEU A 421 -22.18 17.86 0.38
N ASP A 422 -23.44 17.90 0.82
CA ASP A 422 -23.95 18.91 1.74
C ASP A 422 -23.40 18.66 3.16
N PRO A 423 -22.63 19.60 3.75
CA PRO A 423 -22.05 19.44 5.08
C PRO A 423 -23.09 19.52 6.21
N THR A 424 -24.30 20.01 5.93
CA THR A 424 -25.35 20.24 6.94
C THR A 424 -26.18 18.99 7.22
N LEU A 425 -25.99 17.92 6.44
CA LEU A 425 -26.68 16.65 6.62
C LEU A 425 -26.45 16.09 8.02
N ALA A 426 -27.51 15.53 8.61
CA ALA A 426 -27.43 14.91 9.92
C ALA A 426 -26.67 13.58 9.90
N GLN A 427 -26.69 12.88 8.76
CA GLN A 427 -26.03 11.60 8.54
C GLN A 427 -25.80 11.42 7.03
N VAL A 428 -24.78 10.65 6.68
CA VAL A 428 -24.41 10.29 5.30
C VAL A 428 -24.31 8.77 5.17
N THR A 429 -24.75 8.24 4.03
CA THR A 429 -24.75 6.81 3.72
C THR A 429 -23.66 6.50 2.71
N VAL A 430 -22.66 5.72 3.16
CA VAL A 430 -21.60 5.19 2.29
C VAL A 430 -21.96 3.77 1.90
N SER A 431 -21.83 3.44 0.62
CA SER A 431 -22.02 2.09 0.13
C SER A 431 -20.82 1.61 -0.68
N MET A 432 -20.54 0.31 -0.65
CA MET A 432 -19.52 -0.32 -1.49
C MET A 432 -19.96 -1.74 -1.86
N ILE A 433 -19.38 -2.27 -2.94
CA ILE A 433 -19.53 -3.68 -3.29
C ILE A 433 -18.32 -4.41 -2.73
N ALA A 434 -18.54 -5.41 -1.89
CA ALA A 434 -17.46 -6.21 -1.31
C ALA A 434 -16.63 -6.84 -2.44
N PRO A 435 -15.30 -6.58 -2.51
CA PRO A 435 -14.45 -7.11 -3.55
C PRO A 435 -14.53 -8.62 -3.71
N ASP A 436 -14.22 -9.07 -4.92
CA ASP A 436 -14.05 -10.47 -5.26
C ASP A 436 -13.02 -11.15 -4.33
N GLY A 437 -13.30 -12.39 -3.92
CA GLY A 437 -12.42 -13.17 -3.03
C GLY A 437 -12.50 -12.82 -1.55
N TRP A 438 -13.26 -11.80 -1.14
CA TRP A 438 -13.53 -11.54 0.27
C TRP A 438 -14.53 -12.54 0.85
N ASP A 439 -14.26 -12.92 2.11
CA ASP A 439 -15.09 -13.76 2.96
C ASP A 439 -15.75 -12.96 4.09
N ALA A 440 -16.66 -13.59 4.82
CA ALA A 440 -17.08 -13.09 6.13
C ALA A 440 -15.88 -12.99 7.09
N SER A 441 -15.97 -12.18 8.15
CA SER A 441 -14.94 -11.88 9.16
C SER A 441 -13.75 -11.01 8.73
N VAL A 442 -13.82 -10.31 7.59
CA VAL A 442 -12.78 -9.36 7.20
C VAL A 442 -12.97 -8.02 7.92
N PRO A 443 -11.95 -7.49 8.61
CA PRO A 443 -11.98 -6.13 9.13
C PRO A 443 -11.64 -5.14 8.00
N ILE A 444 -12.47 -4.12 7.85
CA ILE A 444 -12.41 -3.08 6.84
C ILE A 444 -12.21 -1.76 7.55
N ARG A 445 -11.33 -0.91 7.01
CA ARG A 445 -11.23 0.49 7.41
C ARG A 445 -11.76 1.37 6.30
N LEU A 446 -12.74 2.21 6.63
CA LEU A 446 -13.20 3.31 5.78
C LEU A 446 -12.36 4.55 6.13
N VAL A 447 -11.83 5.24 5.13
CA VAL A 447 -10.92 6.36 5.29
C VAL A 447 -11.43 7.57 4.49
N TRP A 448 -11.63 8.68 5.19
CA TRP A 448 -11.91 9.99 4.63
C TRP A 448 -10.70 10.89 4.86
N VAL A 449 -10.15 11.45 3.79
CA VAL A 449 -8.97 12.33 3.84
C VAL A 449 -9.29 13.65 3.17
N GLY A 450 -9.21 14.73 3.93
CA GLY A 450 -9.18 16.11 3.46
C GLY A 450 -7.77 16.69 3.63
N ARG A 451 -7.61 17.97 3.35
CA ARG A 451 -6.29 18.63 3.44
C ARG A 451 -5.74 18.66 4.87
N SER A 452 -6.59 18.97 5.85
CA SER A 452 -6.20 19.13 7.26
C SER A 452 -7.04 18.27 8.19
N THR A 453 -7.84 17.36 7.63
CA THR A 453 -8.80 16.56 8.37
C THR A 453 -8.75 15.13 7.88
N ILE A 454 -8.70 14.20 8.82
CA ILE A 454 -8.81 12.77 8.54
C ILE A 454 -9.87 12.18 9.46
N TYR A 455 -10.66 11.25 8.92
CA TYR A 455 -11.62 10.46 9.66
C TYR A 455 -11.54 9.01 9.20
N THR A 456 -11.30 8.11 10.14
CA THR A 456 -11.24 6.67 9.89
C THR A 456 -12.29 5.96 10.74
N GLN A 457 -12.85 4.90 10.19
CA GLN A 457 -13.76 4.03 10.93
C GLN A 457 -13.56 2.59 10.51
N GLU A 458 -13.37 1.71 11.50
CA GLU A 458 -13.21 0.28 11.27
C GLU A 458 -14.52 -0.47 11.46
N TYR A 459 -14.72 -1.48 10.62
CA TYR A 459 -15.89 -2.35 10.59
C TYR A 459 -15.42 -3.80 10.45
N THR A 460 -15.96 -4.69 11.28
CA THR A 460 -15.75 -6.13 11.11
C THR A 460 -16.96 -6.74 10.43
N LEU A 461 -16.78 -7.31 9.24
CA LEU A 461 -17.87 -8.00 8.55
C LEU A 461 -18.22 -9.29 9.27
N LEU A 462 -19.43 -9.42 9.82
CA LEU A 462 -19.85 -10.71 10.39
C LEU A 462 -20.34 -11.68 9.31
N THR A 463 -20.99 -11.16 8.27
CA THR A 463 -21.53 -11.91 7.13
C THR A 463 -21.50 -11.04 5.89
N LEU A 464 -21.27 -11.64 4.71
CA LEU A 464 -21.44 -10.95 3.44
C LEU A 464 -22.90 -11.08 2.95
N PRO A 465 -23.57 -9.98 2.59
CA PRO A 465 -24.92 -10.04 2.02
C PRO A 465 -24.91 -10.67 0.63
N GLU A 466 -26.05 -11.22 0.19
CA GLU A 466 -26.16 -11.93 -1.10
C GLU A 466 -25.84 -11.03 -2.31
N ASP A 467 -26.20 -9.75 -2.24
CA ASP A 467 -25.88 -8.74 -3.26
C ASP A 467 -24.46 -8.17 -3.12
N ARG A 468 -23.73 -8.57 -2.07
CA ARG A 468 -22.40 -8.07 -1.68
C ARG A 468 -22.36 -6.55 -1.42
N ILE A 469 -23.50 -5.87 -1.27
CA ILE A 469 -23.54 -4.43 -1.01
C ILE A 469 -23.43 -4.17 0.49
N LEU A 470 -22.34 -3.52 0.88
CA LEU A 470 -22.10 -3.08 2.25
C LEU A 470 -22.53 -1.62 2.39
N VAL A 471 -23.21 -1.31 3.48
CA VAL A 471 -23.74 0.03 3.76
C VAL A 471 -23.26 0.48 5.14
N PHE A 472 -22.69 1.68 5.19
CA PHE A 472 -22.14 2.31 6.38
C PHE A 472 -22.82 3.66 6.61
N ARG A 473 -23.07 4.01 7.87
CA ARG A 473 -23.69 5.27 8.26
C ARG A 473 -22.68 6.13 9.00
N ILE A 474 -22.43 7.32 8.48
CA ILE A 474 -21.48 8.28 9.03
C ILE A 474 -22.25 9.46 9.59
N GLU A 475 -21.99 9.79 10.86
CA GLU A 475 -22.65 10.90 11.55
C GLU A 475 -22.26 12.24 10.92
N GLY A 476 -23.25 13.14 10.78
CA GLY A 476 -23.07 14.44 10.11
C GLY A 476 -22.04 15.36 10.78
N GLU A 477 -21.79 15.17 12.09
CA GLU A 477 -20.71 15.87 12.80
C GLU A 477 -19.34 15.58 12.18
N GLN A 478 -19.08 14.33 11.77
CA GLN A 478 -17.81 13.98 11.13
C GLN A 478 -17.70 14.61 9.75
N ILE A 479 -18.80 14.65 8.99
CA ILE A 479 -18.85 15.25 7.65
C ILE A 479 -18.65 16.77 7.70
N ARG A 480 -19.22 17.46 8.70
CA ARG A 480 -19.04 18.91 8.89
C ARG A 480 -17.58 19.33 9.01
N ARG A 481 -16.71 18.48 9.57
CA ARG A 481 -15.27 18.77 9.70
C ARG A 481 -14.58 18.94 8.35
N PHE A 482 -15.12 18.31 7.30
CA PHE A 482 -14.63 18.44 5.92
C PHE A 482 -15.22 19.63 5.16
N ASN A 483 -16.11 20.43 5.77
CA ASN A 483 -16.73 21.55 5.09
C ASN A 483 -15.67 22.48 4.45
N HIS A 484 -15.93 22.88 3.21
CA HIS A 484 -15.04 23.64 2.32
C HIS A 484 -13.84 22.87 1.73
N GLN A 485 -13.65 21.59 2.08
CA GLN A 485 -12.50 20.79 1.64
C GLN A 485 -12.87 19.85 0.48
N LEU A 486 -11.91 19.71 -0.44
CA LEU A 486 -11.88 18.56 -1.33
C LEU A 486 -11.46 17.34 -0.52
N THR A 487 -12.25 16.27 -0.59
CA THR A 487 -12.14 15.10 0.27
C THR A 487 -12.09 13.83 -0.56
N GLU A 488 -11.15 12.97 -0.23
CA GLU A 488 -11.03 11.63 -0.77
C GLU A 488 -11.67 10.61 0.18
N LEU A 489 -12.46 9.70 -0.37
CA LEU A 489 -13.06 8.58 0.36
C LEU A 489 -12.64 7.25 -0.26
N TYR A 490 -12.09 6.35 0.54
CA TYR A 490 -11.72 5.00 0.12
C TYR A 490 -11.84 4.00 1.27
N TYR A 491 -11.66 2.72 0.98
CA TYR A 491 -11.59 1.67 1.99
C TYR A 491 -10.36 0.79 1.79
N GLU A 492 -9.90 0.17 2.88
CA GLU A 492 -8.79 -0.77 2.92
C GLU A 492 -9.12 -1.96 3.84
N ARG A 493 -8.36 -3.04 3.73
CA ARG A 493 -8.41 -4.15 4.70
C ARG A 493 -7.57 -3.80 5.91
N ALA A 494 -8.13 -3.94 7.11
CA ALA A 494 -7.45 -3.62 8.36
C ALA A 494 -6.66 -4.81 8.95
N ASP A 495 -6.79 -6.02 8.38
CA ASP A 495 -6.05 -7.22 8.84
C ASP A 495 -4.68 -7.41 8.19
N HIS A 496 -4.29 -6.57 7.23
CA HIS A 496 -3.00 -6.66 6.54
C HIS A 496 -2.23 -5.36 6.65
N ALA A 497 -0.94 -5.45 6.99
CA ALA A 497 -0.07 -4.29 7.18
C ALA A 497 0.24 -3.52 5.88
N SER A 498 0.13 -4.19 4.72
CA SER A 498 0.23 -3.56 3.40
C SER A 498 -1.17 -3.48 2.82
N GLY A 499 -1.88 -2.40 3.14
CA GLY A 499 -3.25 -2.17 2.71
C GLY A 499 -3.33 -1.98 1.20
N ARG A 500 -3.90 -2.96 0.49
CA ARG A 500 -4.50 -2.69 -0.81
C ARG A 500 -5.70 -1.78 -0.55
N ALA A 501 -5.66 -0.54 -1.03
CA ALA A 501 -6.78 0.39 -0.94
C ALA A 501 -7.70 0.24 -2.16
N SER A 502 -8.96 0.62 -1.99
CA SER A 502 -9.85 0.87 -3.11
C SER A 502 -9.39 2.06 -3.94
N GLN A 503 -9.96 2.19 -5.14
CA GLN A 503 -9.99 3.48 -5.81
C GLN A 503 -10.61 4.54 -4.88
N ARG A 504 -10.19 5.80 -5.03
CA ARG A 504 -10.64 6.91 -4.19
C ARG A 504 -11.79 7.67 -4.87
N LEU A 505 -12.88 7.88 -4.13
CA LEU A 505 -13.96 8.79 -4.52
C LEU A 505 -13.57 10.22 -4.14
N GLN A 506 -13.61 11.14 -5.10
CA GLN A 506 -13.40 12.58 -4.86
C GLN A 506 -14.73 13.27 -4.58
N LEU A 507 -14.81 14.02 -3.48
CA LEU A 507 -15.99 14.78 -3.07
C LEU A 507 -15.62 16.19 -2.65
N GLN A 508 -16.33 17.18 -3.17
CA GLN A 508 -16.32 18.54 -2.62
C GLN A 508 -17.37 18.63 -1.51
N VAL A 509 -16.93 18.79 -0.25
CA VAL A 509 -17.85 18.93 0.87
C VAL A 509 -18.12 20.42 1.11
N GLY A 510 -19.38 20.82 1.01
CA GLY A 510 -19.79 22.23 1.07
C GLY A 510 -19.23 23.09 -0.06
N GLU A 511 -19.46 24.40 0.02
CA GLU A 511 -18.95 25.34 -0.98
C GLU A 511 -17.42 25.46 -0.86
N PRO A 512 -16.65 25.27 -1.94
CA PRO A 512 -15.20 25.37 -1.88
C PRO A 512 -14.78 26.79 -1.53
N LEU A 513 -13.90 26.92 -0.55
CA LEU A 513 -13.20 28.19 -0.35
C LEU A 513 -12.01 28.25 -1.31
N GLY A 514 -11.90 29.37 -2.04
CA GLY A 514 -10.76 29.61 -2.93
C GLY A 514 -9.43 29.46 -2.19
N ARG A 515 -8.47 28.75 -2.81
CA ARG A 515 -7.12 28.57 -2.27
C ARG A 515 -6.39 29.92 -2.23
N LEU A 516 -5.68 30.17 -1.13
CA LEU A 516 -4.81 31.34 -1.05
C LEU A 516 -3.54 31.08 -1.87
N PRO A 517 -3.23 31.93 -2.87
CA PRO A 517 -2.03 31.79 -3.68
C PRO A 517 -0.78 31.95 -2.83
N LYS A 518 0.28 31.23 -3.18
CA LYS A 518 1.61 31.36 -2.56
C LYS A 518 2.08 32.83 -2.56
N ALA A 519 2.68 33.27 -1.45
CA ALA A 519 3.33 34.58 -1.38
C ALA A 519 4.48 34.69 -2.38
N ARG A 520 4.91 35.92 -2.69
CA ARG A 520 6.09 36.19 -3.52
C ARG A 520 7.03 37.11 -2.77
N VAL A 521 8.33 36.89 -2.90
CA VAL A 521 9.36 37.79 -2.37
C VAL A 521 10.03 38.47 -3.56
N GLU A 522 9.99 39.79 -3.57
CA GLU A 522 10.56 40.64 -4.61
C GLU A 522 11.68 41.50 -4.03
N GLY A 523 12.67 41.84 -4.86
CA GLY A 523 13.74 42.75 -4.46
C GLY A 523 13.21 44.14 -4.15
N SER A 524 13.77 44.80 -3.12
CA SER A 524 13.47 46.21 -2.82
C SER A 524 14.53 47.14 -3.40
N THR A 525 14.16 48.40 -3.65
CA THR A 525 15.11 49.48 -3.90
C THR A 525 15.82 49.94 -2.64
N VAL A 526 15.33 49.55 -1.46
CA VAL A 526 15.94 49.82 -0.16
C VAL A 526 16.93 48.70 0.15
N GLU A 527 18.15 49.07 0.52
CA GLU A 527 19.21 48.13 0.88
C GLU A 527 18.78 47.27 2.09
N HIS A 528 19.13 45.99 2.08
CA HIS A 528 18.75 45.01 3.11
C HIS A 528 17.24 44.89 3.37
N GLN A 529 16.41 45.17 2.37
CA GLN A 529 14.97 45.01 2.45
C GLN A 529 14.44 44.19 1.26
N VAL A 530 13.40 43.42 1.51
CA VAL A 530 12.61 42.74 0.47
C VAL A 530 11.15 43.13 0.59
N SER A 531 10.42 43.01 -0.51
CA SER A 531 8.98 43.23 -0.56
C SER A 531 8.27 41.88 -0.62
N VAL A 532 7.47 41.57 0.39
CA VAL A 532 6.64 40.35 0.41
C VAL A 532 5.27 40.69 -0.14
N VAL A 533 4.94 40.13 -1.30
CA VAL A 533 3.66 40.34 -1.98
C VAL A 533 2.71 39.19 -1.64
N LEU A 534 1.55 39.55 -1.09
CA LEU A 534 0.40 38.68 -0.86
C LEU A 534 -0.60 38.88 -2.02
N PRO A 535 -0.65 37.96 -3.00
CA PRO A 535 -1.29 38.24 -4.29
C PRO A 535 -2.80 37.99 -4.30
N PHE A 536 -3.42 37.62 -3.17
CA PHE A 536 -4.85 37.33 -3.11
C PHE A 536 -5.69 38.62 -3.17
N THR A 537 -6.46 38.79 -4.24
CA THR A 537 -7.24 40.01 -4.52
C THR A 537 -8.73 39.87 -4.26
N GLU A 538 -9.27 38.68 -3.94
CA GLU A 538 -10.70 38.51 -3.62
C GLU A 538 -11.02 38.85 -2.16
N THR A 539 -10.30 39.84 -1.63
CA THR A 539 -10.45 40.36 -0.27
C THR A 539 -11.53 41.43 -0.20
N VAL A 540 -12.19 41.54 0.96
CA VAL A 540 -13.23 42.54 1.23
C VAL A 540 -12.83 43.39 2.43
N PRO A 541 -13.37 44.62 2.59
CA PRO A 541 -13.07 45.45 3.74
C PRO A 541 -13.41 44.73 5.05
N GLY A 542 -12.48 44.77 6.01
CA GLY A 542 -12.57 44.04 7.28
C GLY A 542 -11.90 42.66 7.30
N ASP A 543 -11.49 42.13 6.16
CA ASP A 543 -10.61 40.95 6.11
C ASP A 543 -9.28 41.25 6.84
N ILE A 544 -8.74 40.25 7.55
CA ILE A 544 -7.45 40.36 8.23
C ILE A 544 -6.46 39.41 7.56
N LEU A 545 -5.40 39.98 6.96
CA LEU A 545 -4.27 39.22 6.42
C LEU A 545 -3.12 39.22 7.43
N THR A 546 -2.63 38.05 7.82
CA THR A 546 -1.48 37.94 8.73
C THR A 546 -0.31 37.28 8.01
N LEU A 547 0.76 38.03 7.77
CA LEU A 547 2.01 37.49 7.23
C LEU A 547 2.77 36.77 8.33
N GLN A 548 3.26 35.57 8.03
CA GLN A 548 4.23 34.82 8.82
C GLN A 548 5.56 34.77 8.08
N TRP A 549 6.61 35.30 8.70
CA TRP A 549 7.99 35.28 8.21
C TRP A 549 8.88 34.67 9.29
N SER A 550 9.37 33.45 9.07
CA SER A 550 10.16 32.72 10.05
C SER A 550 11.51 32.30 9.47
N SER A 551 12.59 32.75 10.10
CA SER A 551 13.95 32.27 9.86
C SER A 551 14.45 31.44 11.06
N SER A 552 15.71 31.01 11.01
CA SER A 552 16.36 30.30 12.12
C SER A 552 16.59 31.17 13.36
N GLN A 553 16.59 32.50 13.20
CA GLN A 553 16.95 33.45 14.27
C GLN A 553 15.80 34.38 14.66
N ALA A 554 14.81 34.58 13.79
CA ALA A 554 13.74 35.53 14.04
C ALA A 554 12.41 35.07 13.43
N ARG A 555 11.33 35.37 14.15
CA ARG A 555 9.96 35.26 13.65
C ARG A 555 9.33 36.64 13.63
N THR A 556 8.77 37.01 12.48
CA THR A 556 8.01 38.25 12.29
C THR A 556 6.59 37.87 11.85
N SER A 557 5.61 38.28 12.65
CA SER A 557 4.19 38.10 12.42
C SER A 557 3.51 39.46 12.48
N GLY A 558 2.62 39.77 11.54
CA GLY A 558 1.95 41.07 11.47
C GLY A 558 0.55 40.98 10.87
N PRO A 559 -0.52 41.13 11.68
CA PRO A 559 -1.89 41.22 11.16
C PRO A 559 -2.12 42.58 10.51
N THR A 560 -2.73 42.58 9.33
CA THR A 560 -3.13 43.76 8.57
C THR A 560 -4.62 43.69 8.28
N THR A 561 -5.40 44.61 8.86
CA THR A 561 -6.83 44.75 8.57
C THR A 561 -7.02 45.54 7.29
N LEU A 562 -7.74 44.98 6.33
CA LEU A 562 -7.98 45.61 5.02
C LEU A 562 -9.09 46.65 5.10
N THR A 563 -8.85 47.81 4.48
CA THR A 563 -9.78 48.92 4.38
C THR A 563 -10.49 48.90 3.03
N ALA A 564 -11.42 49.84 2.79
CA ALA A 564 -12.03 50.02 1.48
C ALA A 564 -11.03 50.37 0.36
N GLU A 565 -9.84 50.89 0.71
CA GLU A 565 -8.80 51.27 -0.26
C GLU A 565 -7.82 50.13 -0.56
N THR A 566 -7.64 49.19 0.37
CA THR A 566 -6.67 48.09 0.23
C THR A 566 -7.31 46.74 -0.08
N ALA A 567 -8.59 46.54 0.24
CA ALA A 567 -9.36 45.38 -0.20
C ALA A 567 -9.45 45.33 -1.74
N GLY A 568 -9.41 44.13 -2.32
CA GLY A 568 -9.40 43.97 -3.77
C GLY A 568 -8.01 44.00 -4.42
N LEU A 569 -6.96 44.33 -3.65
CA LEU A 569 -5.60 44.55 -4.16
C LEU A 569 -4.61 43.56 -3.54
N ALA A 570 -3.50 43.32 -4.25
CA ALA A 570 -2.37 42.59 -3.69
C ALA A 570 -1.68 43.45 -2.63
N LEU A 571 -1.42 42.88 -1.45
CA LEU A 571 -0.75 43.57 -0.35
C LEU A 571 0.76 43.39 -0.47
N SER A 572 1.52 44.48 -0.35
CA SER A 572 2.99 44.45 -0.36
C SER A 572 3.50 44.91 1.00
N ILE A 573 4.26 44.03 1.67
CA ILE A 573 4.78 44.26 3.01
C ILE A 573 6.30 44.31 2.95
N PRO A 574 6.93 45.45 3.31
CA PRO A 574 8.39 45.55 3.35
C PRO A 574 8.95 44.83 4.59
N ILE A 575 9.92 43.95 4.39
CA ILE A 575 10.58 43.16 5.45
C ILE A 575 12.10 43.41 5.42
N SER A 576 12.68 43.73 6.58
CA SER A 576 14.14 43.84 6.72
C SER A 576 14.79 42.45 6.74
N VAL A 577 15.87 42.31 5.97
CA VAL A 577 16.68 41.09 5.86
C VAL A 577 18.13 41.31 6.31
N GLU A 578 18.40 42.40 7.01
CA GLU A 578 19.73 42.77 7.51
C GLU A 578 20.32 41.70 8.44
N ASN A 579 19.48 41.11 9.30
CA ASN A 579 19.91 40.11 10.28
C ASN A 579 20.02 38.68 9.72
N LEU A 580 19.65 38.46 8.46
CA LEU A 580 19.70 37.13 7.85
C LEU A 580 21.08 36.85 7.27
N LYS A 581 21.53 35.61 7.33
CA LYS A 581 22.78 35.18 6.68
C LYS A 581 22.52 34.75 5.24
N ASP A 582 23.53 34.89 4.38
CA ASP A 582 23.44 34.33 3.02
C ASP A 582 23.28 32.81 3.09
N GLY A 583 22.37 32.27 2.29
CA GLY A 583 21.97 30.86 2.33
C GLY A 583 20.98 30.50 3.45
N GLU A 584 20.55 31.45 4.29
CA GLU A 584 19.55 31.19 5.32
C GLU A 584 18.18 30.92 4.71
N ILE A 585 17.52 29.86 5.19
CA ILE A 585 16.18 29.45 4.77
C ILE A 585 15.15 30.21 5.59
N VAL A 586 14.20 30.83 4.89
CA VAL A 586 13.06 31.54 5.47
C VAL A 586 11.78 30.89 5.00
N LYS A 587 10.91 30.56 5.97
CA LYS A 587 9.57 30.02 5.78
C LYS A 587 8.59 31.18 5.78
N VAL A 588 7.84 31.32 4.69
CA VAL A 588 6.92 32.43 4.45
C VAL A 588 5.57 31.91 4.04
N PHE A 589 4.53 32.28 4.78
CA PHE A 589 3.15 32.05 4.41
C PHE A 589 2.28 33.16 4.99
N TYR A 590 1.02 33.23 4.59
CA TYR A 590 0.08 34.17 5.17
C TYR A 590 -1.29 33.53 5.38
N SER A 591 -2.03 34.05 6.35
CA SER A 591 -3.40 33.66 6.61
C SER A 591 -4.39 34.77 6.25
N LEU A 592 -5.63 34.37 5.97
CA LEU A 592 -6.78 35.25 5.80
C LEU A 592 -7.87 34.84 6.78
N SER A 593 -8.19 35.74 7.70
CA SER A 593 -9.35 35.63 8.58
C SER A 593 -10.48 36.51 8.05
N ARG A 594 -11.65 35.89 7.83
CA ARG A 594 -12.89 36.55 7.41
C ARG A 594 -14.00 36.17 8.37
N SER A 595 -14.78 37.14 8.82
CA SER A 595 -15.88 36.89 9.77
C SER A 595 -16.84 35.82 9.26
N GLY A 596 -17.11 34.80 10.09
CA GLY A 596 -18.00 33.69 9.75
C GLY A 596 -17.42 32.62 8.82
N GLN A 597 -16.13 32.70 8.46
CA GLN A 597 -15.43 31.69 7.68
C GLN A 597 -14.22 31.14 8.44
N PRO A 598 -13.82 29.87 8.21
CA PRO A 598 -12.57 29.36 8.78
C PRO A 598 -11.38 30.14 8.25
N THR A 599 -10.34 30.27 9.08
CA THR A 599 -9.08 30.88 8.68
C THR A 599 -8.47 30.08 7.54
N ARG A 600 -8.02 30.78 6.51
CA ARG A 600 -7.36 30.16 5.35
C ARG A 600 -5.87 30.45 5.40
N TYR A 601 -5.08 29.51 4.91
CA TYR A 601 -3.63 29.61 4.86
C TYR A 601 -3.11 29.43 3.43
N SER A 602 -2.12 30.23 3.03
CA SER A 602 -1.47 30.14 1.72
C SER A 602 -0.64 28.87 1.58
N GLU A 603 -0.18 28.57 0.37
CA GLU A 603 0.92 27.62 0.23
C GLU A 603 2.21 28.20 0.86
N LEU A 604 3.07 27.30 1.33
CA LEU A 604 4.35 27.66 1.93
C LEU A 604 5.33 28.13 0.85
N LEU A 605 5.93 29.29 1.07
CA LEU A 605 7.10 29.76 0.35
C LEU A 605 8.34 29.52 1.21
N VAL A 606 9.29 28.79 0.64
CA VAL A 606 10.64 28.70 1.17
C VAL A 606 11.49 29.66 0.34
N TRP A 607 11.99 30.72 0.99
CA TRP A 607 12.87 31.71 0.39
C TRP A 607 14.27 31.56 0.98
N VAL A 608 15.31 31.64 0.14
CA VAL A 608 16.70 31.54 0.57
C VAL A 608 17.39 32.86 0.29
N LYS A 609 18.01 33.46 1.30
CA LYS A 609 18.72 34.73 1.12
C LYS A 609 19.91 34.54 0.17
N GLY A 610 19.96 35.34 -0.89
CA GLY A 610 21.07 35.38 -1.85
C GLY A 610 20.95 34.42 -3.03
N GLN A 611 19.83 33.71 -3.18
CA GLN A 611 19.50 32.91 -4.37
C GLN A 611 18.48 33.60 -5.27
#